data_AF-A0A915M8E2-F1
#
_entry.id   AF-A0A915M8E2-F1
#
_cell.length_a   1.000
_cell.length_b   1.000
_cell.length_c   1.000
_cell.angle_alpha   90.00
_cell.angle_beta   90.00
_cell.angle_gamma   90.00
#
_symmetry.space_group_name_H-M   'P 1'
#
loop_
_entity.id
_entity.type
_entity.pdbx_description
1 polymer ?
#
loop_
_entity_poly.entity_id
_entity_poly.type
_entity_poly.pdbx_seq_one_letter_code
_entity_poly.pdbx_strand_id
1 'polypeptide(L)'
;TALITNMEKLPEWSLTLKLQNAFNKVVIVPSPTSFTGRKNLRLDDVLAFADDGLLIISGLDPVTKSRTISELYKREKKDVAVLELPIGDEEKYVKDEGNCGLYTTMLGTEKSLFVPVFGNNPANWKRGYSTKTDKMVLRLIETNTRKRVIPVNIPREICRRGISLRSLAWILRGSAANQIRGLARGKEN
;
A
#
# COMPACT_ATOMS: atom_id res chain seq x y z
N THR A 1 -13.15 -30.34 16.95
CA THR A 1 -11.94 -30.78 16.22
C THR A 1 -11.98 -30.40 14.75
N ALA A 2 -12.23 -29.13 14.41
CA ALA A 2 -12.49 -28.70 13.02
C ALA A 2 -11.93 -27.31 12.69
N LEU A 3 -10.72 -27.00 13.15
CA LEU A 3 -10.11 -25.66 12.93
C LEU A 3 -8.61 -25.69 12.56
N ILE A 4 -8.03 -26.86 12.25
CA ILE A 4 -6.57 -26.98 12.01
C ILE A 4 -6.20 -27.39 10.56
N THR A 5 -7.15 -27.70 9.68
CA THR A 5 -6.84 -28.34 8.37
C THR A 5 -6.97 -27.47 7.11
N ASN A 6 -6.94 -26.14 7.19
CA ASN A 6 -7.06 -25.26 6.01
C ASN A 6 -5.85 -24.36 5.71
N MET A 7 -4.66 -24.65 6.26
CA MET A 7 -3.48 -23.83 5.97
C MET A 7 -2.81 -24.07 4.59
N GLU A 8 -3.31 -25.01 3.77
CA GLU A 8 -2.62 -25.38 2.51
C GLU A 8 -3.47 -25.31 1.23
N LYS A 9 -4.78 -25.11 1.30
CA LYS A 9 -5.59 -24.92 0.10
C LYS A 9 -5.67 -23.43 -0.26
N LEU A 10 -4.89 -23.08 -1.26
CA LEU A 10 -5.03 -21.83 -2.01
C LEU A 10 -6.50 -21.57 -2.35
N PRO A 11 -7.08 -20.40 -2.02
CA PRO A 11 -8.49 -20.13 -2.34
C PRO A 11 -8.71 -20.15 -3.85
N GLU A 12 -9.88 -20.60 -4.31
CA GLU A 12 -10.15 -20.91 -5.73
C GLU A 12 -9.79 -19.78 -6.71
N TRP A 13 -10.01 -18.51 -6.32
CA TRP A 13 -9.64 -17.35 -7.13
C TRP A 13 -8.13 -17.29 -7.44
N SER A 14 -7.29 -17.74 -6.53
CA SER A 14 -5.83 -17.75 -6.73
C SER A 14 -5.40 -18.85 -7.73
N LEU A 15 -6.20 -19.91 -7.86
CA LEU A 15 -6.09 -20.88 -8.93
C LEU A 15 -6.50 -20.25 -10.28
N THR A 16 -7.59 -19.48 -10.32
CA THR A 16 -8.05 -18.76 -11.51
C THR A 16 -6.99 -17.77 -12.03
N LEU A 17 -6.34 -17.02 -11.13
CA LEU A 17 -5.27 -16.09 -11.50
C LEU A 17 -4.03 -16.80 -12.09
N LYS A 18 -3.69 -17.99 -11.57
CA LYS A 18 -2.64 -18.84 -12.14
C LYS A 18 -3.04 -19.41 -13.50
N LEU A 19 -4.29 -19.85 -13.65
CA LEU A 19 -4.82 -20.45 -14.88
C LEU A 19 -4.91 -19.44 -16.05
N GLN A 20 -5.13 -18.17 -15.75
CA GLN A 20 -5.10 -17.11 -16.76
C GLN A 20 -3.69 -16.75 -17.23
N ASN A 21 -2.62 -17.36 -16.66
CA ASN A 21 -1.21 -16.99 -16.89
C ASN A 21 -0.94 -15.48 -16.80
N ALA A 22 -1.82 -14.73 -16.11
CA ALA A 22 -1.73 -13.29 -16.01
C ALA A 22 -0.57 -12.85 -15.11
N PHE A 23 -0.12 -13.74 -14.23
CA PHE A 23 0.95 -13.50 -13.28
C PHE A 23 1.91 -14.68 -13.24
N ASN A 24 3.21 -14.41 -13.37
CA ASN A 24 4.26 -15.42 -13.25
C ASN A 24 4.46 -15.90 -11.80
N LYS A 25 3.97 -15.13 -10.81
CA LYS A 25 4.16 -15.40 -9.39
C LYS A 25 3.07 -14.73 -8.55
N VAL A 26 2.65 -15.44 -7.51
CA VAL A 26 1.72 -14.94 -6.47
C VAL A 26 2.36 -15.21 -5.12
N VAL A 27 2.55 -14.16 -4.32
CA VAL A 27 3.06 -14.22 -2.94
C VAL A 27 1.89 -14.06 -1.99
N ILE A 28 1.81 -14.90 -0.97
CA ILE A 28 0.67 -14.92 -0.05
C ILE A 28 1.11 -14.35 1.29
N VAL A 29 0.54 -13.20 1.60
CA VAL A 29 0.78 -12.50 2.86
C VAL A 29 -0.41 -12.73 3.78
N PRO A 30 -0.20 -13.04 5.07
CA PRO A 30 -1.27 -13.05 6.06
C PRO A 30 -2.07 -11.74 6.06
N SER A 31 -3.29 -11.77 6.57
CA SER A 31 -4.10 -10.56 6.70
C SER A 31 -3.36 -9.50 7.52
N PRO A 32 -3.24 -8.24 7.07
CA PRO A 32 -2.59 -7.19 7.85
C PRO A 32 -3.20 -6.97 9.23
N THR A 33 -4.50 -7.27 9.37
CA THR A 33 -5.21 -7.22 10.65
C THR A 33 -4.61 -8.21 11.67
N SER A 34 -4.03 -9.34 11.24
CA SER A 34 -3.51 -10.37 12.15
C SER A 34 -2.18 -10.01 12.81
N PHE A 35 -1.38 -9.14 12.19
CA PHE A 35 -0.04 -8.80 12.70
C PHE A 35 0.12 -7.34 13.11
N THR A 36 -0.74 -6.42 12.63
CA THR A 36 -0.71 -5.01 13.06
C THR A 36 -1.55 -4.76 14.32
N GLY A 37 -2.47 -5.66 14.67
CA GLY A 37 -3.48 -5.43 15.71
C GLY A 37 -4.53 -4.37 15.37
N ARG A 38 -4.54 -3.85 14.13
CA ARG A 38 -5.51 -2.85 13.63
C ARG A 38 -6.63 -3.53 12.85
N LYS A 39 -7.86 -3.05 13.02
CA LYS A 39 -9.02 -3.56 12.28
C LYS A 39 -9.12 -2.94 10.88
N ASN A 40 -9.73 -3.68 9.95
CA ASN A 40 -10.09 -3.21 8.60
C ASN A 40 -8.89 -2.78 7.74
N LEU A 41 -7.71 -3.36 7.97
CA LEU A 41 -6.58 -3.16 7.07
C LEU A 41 -6.63 -4.13 5.90
N ARG A 42 -6.26 -3.60 4.74
CA ARG A 42 -6.08 -4.32 3.49
C ARG A 42 -4.60 -4.40 3.14
N LEU A 43 -4.26 -5.27 2.20
CA LEU A 43 -2.87 -5.48 1.79
C LEU A 43 -2.23 -4.19 1.27
N ASP A 44 -2.99 -3.39 0.51
CA ASP A 44 -2.58 -2.07 -0.01
C ASP A 44 -2.43 -0.99 1.06
N ASP A 45 -2.80 -1.28 2.32
CA ASP A 45 -2.54 -0.38 3.43
C ASP A 45 -1.14 -0.60 4.06
N VAL A 46 -0.52 -1.78 3.88
CA VAL A 46 0.77 -2.13 4.51
C VAL A 46 1.90 -2.46 3.52
N LEU A 47 1.53 -2.70 2.25
CA LEU A 47 2.45 -3.07 1.17
C LEU A 47 2.08 -2.27 -0.09
N ALA A 48 3.06 -1.58 -0.66
CA ALA A 48 2.87 -0.83 -1.90
C ALA A 48 4.12 -0.88 -2.78
N PHE A 49 3.97 -1.25 -4.05
CA PHE A 49 5.03 -1.04 -5.03
C PHE A 49 5.02 0.42 -5.46
N ALA A 50 6.09 1.15 -5.14
CA ALA A 50 6.31 2.49 -5.65
C ALA A 50 6.60 2.44 -7.16
N ASP A 51 7.39 1.46 -7.59
CA ASP A 51 7.67 1.10 -8.98
C ASP A 51 8.13 -0.38 -9.05
N ASP A 52 8.52 -0.84 -10.24
CA ASP A 52 8.90 -2.24 -10.49
C ASP A 52 10.11 -2.69 -9.67
N GLY A 53 10.92 -1.76 -9.15
CA GLY A 53 12.14 -2.03 -8.38
C GLY A 53 12.06 -1.63 -6.91
N LEU A 54 10.93 -1.09 -6.42
CA LEU A 54 10.82 -0.61 -5.04
C LEU A 54 9.51 -1.07 -4.41
N LEU A 55 9.63 -2.00 -3.45
CA LEU A 55 8.57 -2.38 -2.53
C LEU A 55 8.66 -1.52 -1.25
N ILE A 56 7.57 -0.85 -0.92
CA ILE A 56 7.43 -0.11 0.32
C ILE A 56 6.56 -0.93 1.28
N ILE A 57 7.03 -1.09 2.52
CA ILE A 57 6.35 -1.84 3.57
C ILE A 57 6.16 -0.98 4.83
N SER A 58 5.14 -1.28 5.62
CA SER A 58 4.96 -0.65 6.94
C SER A 58 4.19 -1.58 7.88
N GLY A 59 4.65 -1.67 9.14
CA GLY A 59 3.95 -2.42 10.19
C GLY A 59 3.87 -3.93 10.01
N LEU A 60 4.78 -4.54 9.25
CA LEU A 60 4.90 -5.99 9.19
C LEU A 60 5.70 -6.48 10.40
N ASP A 61 5.21 -7.52 11.08
CA ASP A 61 6.00 -8.19 12.10
C ASP A 61 7.24 -8.86 11.47
N PRO A 62 8.33 -9.09 12.23
CA PRO A 62 9.58 -9.62 11.69
C PRO A 62 9.44 -10.93 10.91
N VAL A 63 8.53 -11.81 11.34
CA VAL A 63 8.32 -13.13 10.72
C VAL A 63 7.61 -12.96 9.38
N THR A 64 6.50 -12.21 9.35
CA THR A 64 5.75 -11.94 8.11
C THR A 64 6.60 -11.17 7.10
N LYS A 65 7.37 -10.18 7.56
CA LYS A 65 8.31 -9.43 6.74
C LYS A 65 9.34 -10.35 6.09
N SER A 66 10.08 -11.11 6.89
CA SER A 66 11.13 -12.01 6.39
C SER A 66 10.59 -13.03 5.38
N ARG A 67 9.42 -13.63 5.68
CA ARG A 67 8.75 -14.57 4.77
C ARG A 67 8.35 -13.90 3.46
N THR A 68 7.68 -12.75 3.51
CA THR A 68 7.19 -12.03 2.33
C THR A 68 8.36 -11.64 1.41
N ILE A 69 9.43 -11.10 2.01
CA ILE A 69 10.64 -10.70 1.31
C ILE A 69 11.34 -11.91 0.67
N SER A 70 11.51 -13.00 1.43
CA SER A 70 12.10 -14.25 0.90
C SER A 70 11.27 -14.82 -0.26
N GLU A 71 9.95 -14.85 -0.10
CA GLU A 71 9.05 -15.33 -1.15
C GLU A 71 9.15 -14.46 -2.40
N LEU A 72 9.26 -13.13 -2.30
CA LEU A 72 9.47 -12.24 -3.44
C LEU A 72 10.81 -12.50 -4.15
N TYR A 73 11.92 -12.57 -3.41
CA TYR A 73 13.27 -12.70 -3.99
C TYR A 73 13.62 -14.08 -4.56
N LYS A 74 12.93 -15.15 -4.18
CA LYS A 74 13.24 -16.54 -4.64
C LYS A 74 13.33 -16.77 -6.16
N ARG A 75 13.00 -15.80 -7.03
CA ARG A 75 13.10 -15.97 -8.50
C ARG A 75 13.24 -14.69 -9.34
N GLU A 76 12.94 -13.51 -8.79
CA GLU A 76 13.21 -12.26 -9.49
C GLU A 76 14.73 -12.05 -9.45
N LYS A 77 15.44 -12.25 -10.58
CA LYS A 77 16.85 -11.81 -10.73
C LYS A 77 16.99 -10.28 -10.72
N LYS A 78 15.93 -9.55 -10.39
CA LYS A 78 15.90 -8.11 -10.23
C LYS A 78 15.88 -7.80 -8.74
N ASP A 79 16.81 -6.94 -8.34
CA ASP A 79 16.90 -6.40 -6.99
C ASP A 79 15.70 -5.47 -6.74
N VAL A 80 14.58 -6.03 -6.31
CA VAL A 80 13.48 -5.23 -5.75
C VAL A 80 13.97 -4.68 -4.42
N ALA A 81 14.27 -3.40 -4.31
CA ALA A 81 14.61 -2.78 -3.04
C ALA A 81 13.38 -2.79 -2.11
N VAL A 82 13.62 -2.98 -0.81
CA VAL A 82 12.57 -2.90 0.21
C VAL A 82 12.82 -1.67 1.08
N LEU A 83 11.88 -0.73 1.06
CA LEU A 83 11.89 0.44 1.93
C LEU A 83 10.82 0.27 3.01
N GLU A 84 11.26 0.18 4.26
CA GLU A 84 10.37 0.16 5.40
C GLU A 84 10.09 1.59 5.87
N LEU A 85 8.81 1.93 5.93
CA LEU A 85 8.36 3.21 6.45
C LEU A 85 7.86 3.04 7.88
N PRO A 86 8.16 4.02 8.75
CA PRO A 86 7.56 4.05 10.06
C PRO A 86 6.05 4.15 9.90
N ILE A 87 5.35 3.43 10.75
CA ILE A 87 4.01 3.85 11.13
C ILE A 87 4.23 5.16 11.93
N GLY A 88 3.38 6.18 11.80
CA GLY A 88 3.44 7.36 12.70
C GLY A 88 3.52 7.00 14.20
N ASP A 89 3.58 7.98 15.12
CA ASP A 89 4.00 7.77 16.52
C ASP A 89 3.32 6.56 17.22
N GLU A 90 4.06 5.43 17.33
CA GLU A 90 3.52 4.10 17.65
C GLU A 90 2.92 4.03 19.05
N GLU A 91 3.47 4.81 19.98
CA GLU A 91 3.10 4.84 21.39
C GLU A 91 1.76 5.56 21.65
N LYS A 92 1.32 6.42 20.73
CA LYS A 92 0.07 7.20 20.85
C LYS A 92 -1.06 6.66 20.01
N TYR A 93 -0.86 5.51 19.36
CA TYR A 93 -1.89 4.92 18.52
C TYR A 93 -3.11 4.47 19.32
N VAL A 94 -4.26 4.95 18.87
CA VAL A 94 -5.53 4.30 19.18
C VAL A 94 -5.67 3.11 18.23
N LYS A 95 -5.77 1.90 18.79
CA LYS A 95 -5.80 0.60 18.06
C LYS A 95 -6.91 0.44 17.00
N ASP A 96 -7.85 1.39 16.89
CA ASP A 96 -8.99 1.38 15.97
C ASP A 96 -8.96 2.51 14.90
N GLU A 97 -7.79 3.06 14.55
CA GLU A 97 -7.69 4.18 13.58
C GLU A 97 -7.55 3.76 12.11
N GLY A 98 -8.12 2.61 11.72
CA GLY A 98 -8.04 2.14 10.33
C GLY A 98 -6.62 2.22 9.78
N ASN A 99 -6.44 2.90 8.66
CA ASN A 99 -5.13 3.06 8.00
C ASN A 99 -4.44 4.40 8.28
N CYS A 100 -4.88 5.17 9.29
CA CYS A 100 -4.21 6.43 9.64
C CYS A 100 -2.74 6.19 10.05
N GLY A 101 -1.85 7.04 9.54
CA GLY A 101 -0.41 6.92 9.77
C GLY A 101 0.32 5.89 8.93
N LEU A 102 -0.39 5.14 8.08
CA LEU A 102 0.23 4.22 7.12
C LEU A 102 0.52 4.98 5.82
N TYR A 103 1.78 5.40 5.66
CA TYR A 103 2.22 6.11 4.46
C TYR A 103 2.22 5.24 3.20
N THR A 104 2.19 3.92 3.37
CA THR A 104 1.98 2.87 2.35
C THR A 104 0.64 2.99 1.63
N THR A 105 -0.35 3.72 2.16
CA THR A 105 -1.68 3.94 1.57
C THR A 105 -1.67 4.90 0.36
N MET A 106 -0.58 4.89 -0.40
CA MET A 106 -0.23 5.79 -1.49
C MET A 106 -0.83 5.37 -2.84
N LEU A 107 -0.89 6.31 -3.78
CA LEU A 107 -1.32 6.05 -5.16
C LEU A 107 -0.14 6.27 -6.12
N GLY A 108 0.34 5.20 -6.75
CA GLY A 108 1.41 5.25 -7.74
C GLY A 108 0.88 5.34 -9.17
N THR A 109 1.33 6.33 -9.93
CA THR A 109 1.16 6.42 -11.39
C THR A 109 2.48 6.07 -12.09
N GLU A 110 2.54 6.21 -13.41
CA GLU A 110 3.80 6.03 -14.16
C GLU A 110 4.89 7.03 -13.73
N LYS A 111 4.51 8.31 -13.53
CA LYS A 111 5.47 9.42 -13.30
C LYS A 111 5.47 9.98 -11.89
N SER A 112 4.44 9.68 -11.10
CA SER A 112 4.23 10.32 -9.80
C SER A 112 3.72 9.33 -8.76
N LEU A 113 4.08 9.59 -7.50
CA LEU A 113 3.65 8.85 -6.33
C LEU A 113 2.96 9.81 -5.37
N PHE A 114 1.66 9.65 -5.21
CA PHE A 114 0.85 10.46 -4.29
C PHE A 114 0.89 9.83 -2.91
N VAL A 115 1.60 10.48 -1.98
CA VAL A 115 1.88 9.96 -0.64
C VAL A 115 1.00 10.68 0.37
N PRO A 116 0.24 9.96 1.22
CA PRO A 116 -0.57 10.58 2.25
C PRO A 116 0.32 11.28 3.29
N VAL A 117 -0.09 12.46 3.76
CA VAL A 117 0.53 13.15 4.90
C VAL A 117 -0.54 13.47 5.94
N PHE A 118 -0.18 13.37 7.22
CA PHE A 118 -1.15 13.41 8.32
C PHE A 118 -0.92 14.59 9.26
N GLY A 119 0.32 15.05 9.38
CA GLY A 119 0.76 16.12 10.26
C GLY A 119 0.43 17.52 9.78
N ASN A 120 -0.18 17.73 8.62
CA ASN A 120 -0.66 19.06 8.23
C ASN A 120 -2.03 19.42 8.84
N ASN A 121 -2.70 18.46 9.50
CA ASN A 121 -3.97 18.69 10.17
C ASN A 121 -3.76 18.86 11.69
N PRO A 122 -4.08 20.01 12.29
CA PRO A 122 -3.93 20.23 13.73
C PRO A 122 -4.70 19.23 14.61
N ALA A 123 -5.83 18.70 14.13
CA ALA A 123 -6.59 17.66 14.85
C ALA A 123 -5.80 16.35 14.99
N ASN A 124 -4.85 16.10 14.08
CA ASN A 124 -3.97 14.94 14.09
C ASN A 124 -2.77 15.13 15.05
N TRP A 125 -2.38 16.36 15.38
CA TRP A 125 -1.24 16.60 16.30
C TRP A 125 -1.47 16.03 17.69
N LYS A 126 -2.71 16.16 18.19
CA LYS A 126 -3.13 15.59 19.48
C LYS A 126 -3.04 14.05 19.54
N ARG A 127 -2.80 13.41 18.41
CA ARG A 127 -2.74 11.95 18.24
C ARG A 127 -1.35 11.45 17.85
N GLY A 128 -0.34 12.33 17.89
CA GLY A 128 1.05 11.97 17.62
C GLY A 128 1.50 12.16 16.16
N TYR A 129 0.61 12.58 15.25
CA TYR A 129 1.01 12.89 13.88
C TYR A 129 1.73 14.24 13.84
N SER A 130 2.84 14.33 13.10
CA SER A 130 3.63 15.55 13.00
C SER A 130 4.12 15.79 11.58
N THR A 131 4.25 17.06 11.21
CA THR A 131 4.88 17.46 9.94
C THR A 131 6.34 17.00 9.84
N LYS A 132 7.00 16.74 10.98
CA LYS A 132 8.37 16.22 11.02
C LYS A 132 8.41 14.79 10.49
N THR A 133 7.48 13.93 10.93
CA THR A 133 7.34 12.55 10.43
C THR A 133 6.96 12.55 8.96
N ASP A 134 6.01 13.39 8.55
CA ASP A 134 5.62 13.52 7.14
C ASP A 134 6.84 13.87 6.26
N LYS A 135 7.62 14.89 6.64
CA LYS A 135 8.81 15.32 5.90
C LYS A 135 9.87 14.22 5.82
N MET A 136 10.11 13.51 6.91
CA MET A 136 11.07 12.39 6.94
C MET A 136 10.65 11.28 5.99
N VAL A 137 9.37 10.87 6.02
CA VAL A 137 8.85 9.82 5.15
C VAL A 137 8.90 10.24 3.69
N LEU A 138 8.44 11.45 3.35
CA LEU A 138 8.53 11.96 1.99
C LEU A 138 9.98 11.93 1.48
N ARG A 139 10.93 12.35 2.32
CA ARG A 139 12.35 12.36 1.94
C ARG A 139 12.89 10.95 1.71
N LEU A 140 12.56 10.00 2.57
CA LEU A 140 12.94 8.58 2.41
C LEU A 140 12.42 8.01 1.09
N ILE A 141 11.17 8.32 0.73
CA ILE A 141 10.59 7.85 -0.53
C ILE A 141 11.30 8.54 -1.71
N GLU A 142 11.44 9.87 -1.67
CA GLU A 142 12.10 10.66 -2.72
C GLU A 142 13.52 10.19 -3.04
N THR A 143 14.30 9.77 -2.02
CA THR A 143 15.67 9.28 -2.24
C THR A 143 15.74 7.89 -2.86
N ASN A 144 14.63 7.13 -2.83
CA ASN A 144 14.59 5.74 -3.27
C ASN A 144 13.78 5.52 -4.56
N THR A 145 13.03 6.53 -5.05
CA THR A 145 12.27 6.43 -6.30
C THR A 145 12.65 7.52 -7.28
N ARG A 146 12.52 7.23 -8.59
CA ARG A 146 12.65 8.22 -9.67
C ARG A 146 11.35 8.98 -9.93
N LYS A 147 10.24 8.56 -9.32
CA LYS A 147 8.94 9.20 -9.50
C LYS A 147 8.88 10.52 -8.73
N ARG A 148 8.10 11.46 -9.25
CA ARG A 148 7.77 12.68 -8.51
C ARG A 148 6.90 12.33 -7.31
N VAL A 149 7.40 12.55 -6.10
CA VAL A 149 6.62 12.39 -4.87
C VAL A 149 5.74 13.62 -4.66
N ILE A 150 4.44 13.39 -4.44
CA ILE A 150 3.43 14.44 -4.25
C ILE A 150 2.75 14.18 -2.91
N PRO A 151 2.93 15.05 -1.90
CA PRO A 151 2.23 14.90 -0.63
C PRO A 151 0.74 15.22 -0.80
N VAL A 152 -0.12 14.42 -0.19
CA VAL A 152 -1.57 14.61 -0.19
C VAL A 152 -2.07 14.61 1.25
N ASN A 153 -2.65 15.72 1.68
CA ASN A 153 -3.21 15.82 3.02
C ASN A 153 -4.43 14.90 3.16
N ILE A 154 -4.42 13.98 4.12
CA ILE A 154 -5.53 13.05 4.35
C ILE A 154 -6.32 13.49 5.59
N PRO A 155 -7.60 13.87 5.42
CA PRO A 155 -8.51 14.06 6.54
C PRO A 155 -8.63 12.79 7.38
N ARG A 156 -8.70 12.98 8.69
CA ARG A 156 -8.77 11.88 9.66
C ARG A 156 -10.01 11.02 9.46
N GLU A 157 -11.10 11.64 9.03
CA GLU A 157 -12.39 11.04 8.74
C GLU A 157 -12.30 10.00 7.62
N ILE A 158 -11.33 10.16 6.71
CA ILE A 158 -11.08 9.21 5.61
C ILE A 158 -10.25 8.04 6.14
N CYS A 159 -9.09 8.31 6.75
CA CYS A 159 -8.17 7.23 7.14
C CYS A 159 -8.71 6.35 8.28
N ARG A 160 -9.52 6.91 9.20
CA ARG A 160 -10.15 6.12 10.28
C ARG A 160 -11.14 5.08 9.75
N ARG A 161 -11.66 5.28 8.54
CA ARG A 161 -12.55 4.33 7.87
C ARG A 161 -11.79 3.27 7.06
N GLY A 162 -10.45 3.30 7.07
CA GLY A 162 -9.61 2.40 6.28
C GLY A 162 -9.58 2.74 4.78
N ILE A 163 -10.01 3.95 4.41
CA ILE A 163 -10.02 4.42 3.02
C ILE A 163 -8.63 5.00 2.70
N SER A 164 -7.93 4.40 1.73
CA SER A 164 -6.62 4.86 1.23
C SER A 164 -6.76 5.67 -0.05
N LEU A 165 -5.74 6.46 -0.41
CA LEU A 165 -5.66 7.08 -1.76
C LEU A 165 -5.76 6.02 -2.85
N ARG A 166 -5.15 4.84 -2.61
CA ARG A 166 -5.23 3.69 -3.51
C ARG A 166 -6.65 3.18 -3.69
N SER A 167 -7.46 3.15 -2.63
CA SER A 167 -8.84 2.66 -2.65
C SER A 167 -9.81 3.59 -3.39
N LEU A 168 -9.47 4.88 -3.49
CA LEU A 168 -10.29 5.89 -4.14
C LEU A 168 -10.07 5.97 -5.66
N ALA A 169 -9.10 5.23 -6.19
CA ALA A 169 -8.67 5.36 -7.57
C ALA A 169 -8.55 4.00 -8.27
N TRP A 170 -8.94 3.99 -9.55
CA TRP A 170 -8.61 2.91 -10.47
C TRP A 170 -7.69 3.46 -11.57
N ILE A 171 -6.57 2.78 -11.80
CA ILE A 171 -5.63 3.16 -12.87
C ILE A 171 -5.97 2.37 -14.11
N LEU A 172 -6.32 3.09 -15.18
CA LEU A 172 -6.52 2.52 -16.49
C LEU A 172 -5.29 2.77 -17.35
N ARG A 173 -4.94 1.79 -18.18
CA ARG A 173 -3.81 1.85 -19.10
C ARG A 173 -4.27 1.46 -20.51
N GLY A 174 -3.49 1.84 -21.52
CA GLY A 174 -3.70 1.42 -22.90
C GLY A 174 -4.98 1.95 -23.55
N SER A 175 -5.58 1.14 -24.42
CA SER A 175 -6.75 1.51 -25.24
C SER A 175 -7.95 1.98 -24.41
N ALA A 176 -8.23 1.32 -23.29
CA ALA A 176 -9.32 1.71 -22.38
C ALA A 176 -9.14 3.12 -21.82
N ALA A 177 -7.91 3.49 -21.42
CA ALA A 177 -7.61 4.84 -20.95
C ALA A 177 -7.78 5.89 -22.05
N ASN A 178 -7.42 5.54 -23.29
CA ASN A 178 -7.58 6.42 -24.45
C ASN A 178 -9.06 6.63 -24.82
N GLN A 179 -9.87 5.59 -24.75
CA GLN A 179 -11.31 5.67 -25.01
C GLN A 179 -12.01 6.58 -23.98
N ILE A 180 -11.76 6.38 -22.68
CA ILE A 180 -12.35 7.24 -21.65
C ILE A 180 -11.89 8.70 -21.80
N ARG A 181 -10.61 8.93 -22.15
CA ARG A 181 -10.12 10.27 -22.46
C ARG A 181 -10.80 10.88 -23.69
N GLY A 182 -11.09 10.09 -24.72
CA GLY A 182 -11.81 10.53 -25.92
C GLY A 182 -13.23 10.96 -25.59
N LEU A 183 -13.96 10.11 -24.85
CA LEU A 183 -15.31 10.39 -24.35
C LEU A 183 -15.35 11.66 -23.49
N ALA A 184 -14.44 11.78 -22.52
CA ALA A 184 -14.38 12.97 -21.65
C ALA A 184 -14.01 14.27 -22.37
N ARG A 185 -13.40 14.17 -23.57
CA ARG A 185 -13.02 15.32 -24.41
C ARG A 185 -14.05 15.64 -25.50
N GLY A 186 -15.19 14.95 -25.51
CA GLY A 186 -16.24 15.15 -26.52
C GLY A 186 -15.81 14.79 -27.94
N LYS A 187 -14.78 13.95 -28.10
CA LYS A 187 -14.42 13.39 -29.41
C LYS A 187 -15.13 12.04 -29.54
N GLU A 188 -16.35 12.09 -30.03
CA GLU A 188 -17.02 10.92 -30.60
C GLU A 188 -16.32 10.60 -31.94
N ASN A 189 -15.98 9.33 -32.15
CA ASN A 189 -15.73 8.78 -33.48
C ASN A 189 -17.07 8.25 -34.00
#